data_AF-A0A1H1Z738-F1
#
_entry.id   AF-A0A1H1Z738-F1
#
_cell.length_a   1.000
_cell.length_b   1.000
_cell.length_c   1.000
_cell.angle_alpha   90.00
_cell.angle_beta   90.00
_cell.angle_gamma   90.00
#
_symmetry.space_group_name_H-M   'P 1'
#
loop_
_entity.id
_entity.type
_entity.pdbx_description
1 polymer ?
#
loop_
_entity_poly.entity_id
_entity_poly.type
_entity_poly.pdbx_seq_one_letter_code
_entity_poly.pdbx_strand_id
1 'polypeptide(L)'
;MRYALARDIGFEASGEAIYLAPLPEGPILVLDGVAALIFTEAMQGDREHLVDRVLAQVDGPIDEIASHVSAFLDDLVARGLLVEAGA
;
A
#
# COMPACT_ATOMS: atom_id res chain seq x y z
N MET A 1 -10.16 -0.46 10.63
CA MET A 1 -9.39 0.70 10.12
C MET A 1 -9.11 0.50 8.65
N ARG A 2 -9.22 1.55 7.84
CA ARG A 2 -8.94 1.54 6.39
C ARG A 2 -7.73 2.43 6.11
N TYR A 3 -7.06 2.25 4.99
CA TYR A 3 -6.07 3.22 4.52
C TYR A 3 -6.69 4.16 3.51
N ALA A 4 -6.21 5.39 3.48
CA ALA A 4 -6.52 6.36 2.45
C ALA A 4 -5.24 7.06 2.00
N LEU A 5 -5.23 7.58 0.78
CA LEU A 5 -4.17 8.48 0.33
C LEU A 5 -4.13 9.72 1.23
N ALA A 6 -2.92 10.13 1.59
CA ALA A 6 -2.75 11.40 2.29
C ALA A 6 -3.16 12.56 1.38
N ARG A 7 -3.38 13.73 1.99
CA ARG A 7 -3.67 14.95 1.22
C ARG A 7 -2.46 15.30 0.35
N ASP A 8 -2.74 15.86 -0.82
CA ASP A 8 -1.73 16.31 -1.78
C ASP A 8 -0.82 15.18 -2.31
N ILE A 9 -1.29 13.93 -2.31
CA ILE A 9 -0.62 12.81 -2.98
C ILE A 9 -1.30 12.54 -4.33
N GLY A 10 -0.52 12.62 -5.40
CA GLY A 10 -0.89 12.14 -6.72
C GLY A 10 -0.82 10.61 -6.76
N PHE A 11 -1.83 10.00 -7.36
CA PHE A 11 -1.94 8.57 -7.58
C PHE A 11 -2.26 8.33 -9.06
N GLU A 12 -1.53 7.41 -9.68
CA GLU A 12 -1.82 6.91 -11.02
C GLU A 12 -1.54 5.40 -11.08
N ALA A 13 -2.48 4.63 -11.61
CA ALA A 13 -2.28 3.22 -11.91
C ALA A 13 -2.08 3.05 -13.42
N SER A 14 -0.93 2.51 -13.83
CA SER A 14 -0.61 2.30 -15.24
C SER A 14 -0.03 0.90 -15.46
N GLY A 15 -0.81 0.04 -16.12
CA GLY A 15 -0.48 -1.37 -16.26
C GLY A 15 -0.46 -2.08 -14.90
N GLU A 16 0.67 -2.72 -14.58
CA GLU A 16 0.88 -3.41 -13.29
C GLU A 16 1.61 -2.54 -12.25
N ALA A 17 1.89 -1.27 -12.59
CA ALA A 17 2.59 -0.35 -11.71
C ALA A 17 1.66 0.73 -11.15
N ILE A 18 1.95 1.13 -9.91
CA ILE A 18 1.28 2.24 -9.23
C ILE A 18 2.31 3.33 -8.97
N TYR A 19 1.95 4.56 -9.32
CA TYR A 19 2.77 5.74 -9.16
C TYR A 19 2.17 6.62 -8.07
N LEU A 20 2.98 6.93 -7.06
CA LEU A 20 2.62 7.82 -5.95
C LEU A 20 3.61 8.97 -5.92
N ALA A 21 3.12 10.20 -5.79
CA ALA A 21 4.01 11.35 -5.66
C ALA A 21 3.38 12.41 -4.75
N PRO A 22 4.13 12.98 -3.79
CA PRO A 22 3.72 14.23 -3.16
C PRO A 22 3.59 15.32 -4.23
N LEU A 23 2.50 16.07 -4.22
CA LEU A 23 2.27 17.18 -5.14
C LEU A 23 2.69 18.51 -4.49
N PRO A 24 3.12 19.51 -5.29
CA PRO A 24 3.30 19.46 -6.74
C PRO A 24 4.67 18.91 -7.22
N GLU A 25 5.66 18.79 -6.33
CA GLU A 25 7.08 18.58 -6.72
C GLU A 25 7.76 17.37 -6.03
N GLY A 26 6.99 16.51 -5.39
CA GLY A 26 7.53 15.34 -4.70
C GLY A 26 8.07 14.29 -5.66
N PRO A 27 9.07 13.50 -5.22
CA PRO A 27 9.60 12.41 -6.02
C PRO A 27 8.53 11.35 -6.28
N ILE A 28 8.51 10.82 -7.50
CA ILE A 28 7.63 9.71 -7.86
C ILE A 28 8.18 8.43 -7.22
N LEU A 29 7.37 7.81 -6.37
CA LEU A 29 7.51 6.44 -5.92
C LEU A 29 6.77 5.53 -6.88
N VAL A 30 7.47 4.54 -7.41
CA VAL A 30 6.88 3.48 -8.23
C VAL A 30 6.73 2.24 -7.35
N LEU A 31 5.53 1.69 -7.33
CA LEU A 31 5.23 0.39 -6.75
C LEU A 31 4.95 -0.58 -7.88
N ASP A 32 5.60 -1.74 -7.88
CA ASP A 32 5.40 -2.81 -8.84
C ASP A 32 5.26 -4.16 -8.12
N GLY A 33 4.80 -5.17 -8.87
CA GLY A 33 4.62 -6.54 -8.38
C GLY A 33 3.86 -6.61 -7.05
N VAL A 34 4.50 -7.21 -6.05
CA VAL A 34 3.90 -7.42 -4.71
C VAL A 34 3.62 -6.10 -4.00
N ALA A 35 4.44 -5.06 -4.18
CA ALA A 35 4.20 -3.76 -3.55
C ALA A 35 2.94 -3.08 -4.10
N ALA A 36 2.74 -3.14 -5.42
CA ALA A 36 1.52 -2.64 -6.07
C ALA A 36 0.28 -3.43 -5.62
N LEU A 37 0.41 -4.76 -5.47
CA LEU A 37 -0.64 -5.62 -4.95
C LEU A 37 -1.04 -5.23 -3.52
N ILE A 38 -0.08 -5.15 -2.60
CA ILE A 38 -0.33 -4.80 -1.20
C ILE A 38 -1.01 -3.43 -1.10
N PHE A 39 -0.54 -2.45 -1.86
CA PHE A 39 -1.14 -1.12 -1.91
C PHE A 39 -2.60 -1.17 -2.40
N THR A 40 -2.87 -1.92 -3.47
CA THR A 40 -4.23 -2.07 -4.02
C THR A 40 -5.17 -2.68 -2.99
N GLU A 41 -4.74 -3.76 -2.35
CA GLU A 41 -5.51 -4.44 -1.31
C GLU A 41 -5.75 -3.55 -0.07
N ALA A 42 -4.80 -2.68 0.25
CA ALA A 42 -4.90 -1.68 1.33
C ALA A 42 -5.93 -0.59 1.04
N MET A 43 -6.07 -0.19 -0.23
CA MET A 43 -7.04 0.83 -0.65
C MET A 43 -8.46 0.29 -0.79
N GLN A 44 -8.64 -1.01 -1.10
CA GLN A 44 -9.96 -1.58 -1.38
C GLN A 44 -10.68 -2.17 -0.16
N GLY A 45 -9.95 -2.61 0.87
CA GLY A 45 -10.54 -3.42 1.93
C GLY A 45 -10.11 -3.06 3.35
N ASP A 46 -10.68 -3.79 4.30
CA ASP A 46 -10.34 -3.67 5.71
C ASP A 46 -8.98 -4.29 6.00
N ARG A 47 -8.21 -3.63 6.89
CA ARG A 47 -6.86 -4.05 7.30
C ARG A 47 -6.83 -5.47 7.86
N GLU A 48 -7.88 -5.89 8.57
CA GLU A 48 -7.95 -7.21 9.22
C GLU A 48 -7.82 -8.37 8.24
N HIS A 49 -8.37 -8.24 7.03
CA HIS A 49 -8.34 -9.30 6.02
C HIS A 49 -7.29 -9.05 4.92
N LEU A 50 -6.47 -8.02 5.07
CA LEU A 50 -5.52 -7.64 4.02
C LEU A 50 -4.46 -8.71 3.81
N VAL A 51 -3.88 -9.23 4.90
CA VAL A 51 -2.83 -10.25 4.85
C VAL A 51 -3.36 -11.52 4.19
N ASP A 52 -4.59 -11.94 4.50
CA ASP A 52 -5.23 -13.11 3.88
C ASP A 52 -5.39 -12.93 2.36
N ARG A 53 -5.79 -11.74 1.90
CA ARG A 53 -5.95 -11.44 0.46
C ARG A 53 -4.62 -11.41 -0.29
N VAL A 54 -3.57 -10.92 0.37
CA VAL A 54 -2.21 -10.94 -0.19
C VAL A 54 -1.70 -12.38 -0.26
N LEU A 55 -1.84 -13.17 0.81
CA LEU A 55 -1.44 -14.58 0.86
C LEU A 55 -2.14 -15.47 -0.16
N ALA A 56 -3.37 -15.12 -0.57
CA ALA A 56 -4.06 -15.82 -1.64
C ALA A 56 -3.43 -15.64 -3.04
N GLN A 57 -2.51 -14.68 -3.18
CA GLN A 57 -1.94 -14.24 -4.46
C GLN A 57 -0.41 -14.34 -4.52
N VAL A 58 0.26 -14.56 -3.38
CA VAL A 58 1.72 -14.74 -3.31
C VAL A 58 2.07 -15.99 -2.51
N ASP A 59 3.09 -16.70 -2.99
CA ASP A 59 3.66 -17.85 -2.30
C ASP A 59 4.70 -17.43 -1.25
N GLY A 60 4.64 -18.02 -0.07
CA GLY A 60 5.66 -17.85 0.96
C GLY A 60 5.18 -18.15 2.38
N PRO A 61 6.08 -18.05 3.38
CA PRO A 61 5.72 -18.23 4.78
C PRO A 61 4.78 -17.12 5.25
N ILE A 62 3.66 -17.51 5.85
CA ILE A 62 2.60 -16.59 6.32
C ILE A 62 3.18 -15.49 7.23
N ASP A 63 4.02 -15.87 8.19
CA ASP A 63 4.58 -14.95 9.17
C ASP A 63 5.52 -13.91 8.53
N GLU A 64 6.28 -14.31 7.50
CA GLU A 64 7.17 -13.41 6.77
C GLU A 64 6.37 -12.42 5.92
N ILE A 65 5.34 -12.91 5.21
CA ILE A 65 4.48 -12.07 4.37
C ILE A 65 3.71 -11.07 5.24
N ALA A 66 3.14 -11.50 6.37
CA ALA A 66 2.43 -10.62 7.30
C ALA A 66 3.35 -9.50 7.83
N SER A 67 4.58 -9.86 8.20
CA SER A 67 5.58 -8.89 8.66
C SER A 67 5.96 -7.88 7.58
N HIS A 68 6.23 -8.34 6.36
CA HIS A 68 6.58 -7.47 5.23
C HIS A 68 5.42 -6.55 4.84
N VAL A 69 4.19 -7.06 4.82
CA VAL A 69 2.98 -6.28 4.55
C VAL A 69 2.80 -5.16 5.58
N SER A 70 2.92 -5.46 6.87
CA SER A 70 2.80 -4.43 7.92
C SER A 70 3.90 -3.40 7.78
N ALA A 71 5.17 -3.82 7.66
CA ALA A 71 6.31 -2.92 7.54
C ALA A 71 6.20 -2.00 6.32
N PHE A 72 5.70 -2.51 5.20
CA PHE A 72 5.48 -1.73 3.98
C PHE A 72 4.40 -0.65 4.18
N LEU A 73 3.25 -1.01 4.77
CA LEU A 73 2.18 -0.04 5.03
C LEU A 73 2.61 1.02 6.05
N ASP A 74 3.35 0.60 7.09
CA ASP A 74 3.90 1.49 8.09
C ASP A 74 4.93 2.46 7.47
N ASP A 75 5.74 2.02 6.50
CA ASP A 75 6.63 2.91 5.72
C ASP A 75 5.85 3.94 4.91
N LEU A 76 4.79 3.53 4.20
CA LEU A 76 3.98 4.45 3.41
C LEU A 76 3.27 5.51 4.28
N VAL A 77 2.83 5.12 5.48
CA VAL A 77 2.27 6.06 6.46
C VAL A 77 3.35 6.98 7.04
N ALA A 78 4.52 6.43 7.41
CA ALA A 78 5.64 7.22 7.93
C ALA A 78 6.17 8.25 6.92
N ARG A 79 6.10 7.92 5.63
CA ARG A 79 6.45 8.82 4.52
C ARG A 79 5.35 9.82 4.17
N GLY A 80 4.21 9.76 4.85
CA GLY A 80 3.07 10.65 4.62
C GLY A 80 2.37 10.41 3.28
N LEU A 81 2.53 9.23 2.68
CA LEU A 81 1.87 8.86 1.42
C LEU A 81 0.47 8.30 1.69
N LEU A 82 0.33 7.58 2.79
CA LEU A 82 -0.94 7.04 3.28
C LEU A 82 -1.27 7.63 4.66
N VAL A 83 -2.56 7.63 4.97
CA VAL A 83 -3.08 7.86 6.31
C VAL A 83 -3.97 6.69 6.70
N GLU A 84 -3.96 6.36 7.98
CA GLU A 84 -4.95 5.45 8.55
C GLU A 84 -6.28 6.18 8.68
N ALA A 85 -7.20 5.88 7.77
CA ALA A 85 -8.58 6.33 7.83
C ALA A 85 -9.35 5.43 8.82
N GLY A 86 -9.41 5.86 10.08
CA GLY A 86 -10.24 5.21 11.08
C GLY A 86 -10.04 5.68 12.52
N ALA A 87 -10.62 6.83 12.84
CA ALA A 87 -11.65 6.95 13.87
C ALA A 87 -12.79 7.82 13.30
#